data_AF-A0A3D5FHZ7-F1
#
_entry.id   AF-A0A3D5FHZ7-F1
#
_cell.length_a   1.000
_cell.length_b   1.000
_cell.length_c   1.000
_cell.angle_alpha   90.00
_cell.angle_beta   90.00
_cell.angle_gamma   90.00
#
_symmetry.space_group_name_H-M   'P 1'
#
loop_
_entity.id
_entity.type
_entity.pdbx_description
1 polymer ?
#
loop_
_entity_poly.entity_id
_entity_poly.type
_entity_poly.pdbx_seq_one_letter_code
_entity_poly.pdbx_strand_id
1 'polypeptide(L)'
;SWLTDGFASHWHPATETCLTHSTDAGRHWTDPTTFLAGHQCPNLRRLSSGVWLHHTHRFELVTDAIEKQIVDRTGGSLSKGWWPGIQRGTSVHLSKDQGAHWSEPVYLDHVPGIPARHALLHAPVAVRGNVLQLADGRILLSAYGGGETNTSFLFSSDDEGQSFGFSGIIAEDHNETFLHQTPSGRIVAFMRRWSDALMLSKCHSDDGGLSWSEPIPVCPGYPACAIDLPSGKVLLVYGYRFDDGYGTRARCLDTECDQVDEGELLLRADGGVADLGYPDAAKLPDGRIGVVYYHNRAHQAETPAHCPRYIELCIVEEA
;
A
#
# COMPACT_ATOMS: atom_id res chain seq x y z
N SER A 1 -5.79 24.66 -8.01
CA SER A 1 -5.60 23.63 -6.98
C SER A 1 -6.39 24.07 -5.77
N TRP A 2 -7.32 23.26 -5.26
CA TRP A 2 -8.13 23.61 -4.08
C TRP A 2 -7.29 23.73 -2.79
N LEU A 3 -6.00 23.37 -2.87
CA LEU A 3 -5.01 23.59 -1.83
C LEU A 3 -4.91 25.08 -1.44
N THR A 4 -5.03 26.02 -2.39
CA THR A 4 -4.96 27.47 -2.10
C THR A 4 -6.18 27.98 -1.34
N ASP A 5 -7.28 27.23 -1.40
CA ASP A 5 -8.54 27.56 -0.72
C ASP A 5 -8.68 26.82 0.62
N GLY A 6 -7.66 26.07 1.04
CA GLY A 6 -7.65 25.30 2.28
C GLY A 6 -8.42 23.98 2.23
N PHE A 7 -8.92 23.57 1.05
CA PHE A 7 -9.64 22.30 0.86
C PHE A 7 -8.68 21.19 0.43
N ALA A 8 -7.72 20.88 1.29
CA ALA A 8 -6.80 19.76 1.14
C ALA A 8 -7.20 18.62 2.07
N SER A 9 -7.40 17.41 1.53
CA SER A 9 -7.54 16.22 2.37
C SER A 9 -7.10 14.95 1.65
N HIS A 10 -6.89 13.88 2.41
CA HIS A 10 -6.95 12.53 1.86
C HIS A 10 -8.29 12.33 1.15
N TRP A 11 -8.32 11.52 0.09
CA TRP A 11 -9.55 11.23 -0.69
C TRP A 11 -10.07 12.39 -1.53
N HIS A 12 -9.25 13.42 -1.77
CA HIS A 12 -9.63 14.51 -2.65
C HIS A 12 -9.94 13.99 -4.06
N PRO A 13 -11.05 14.40 -4.70
CA PRO A 13 -11.45 13.86 -6.00
C PRO A 13 -10.53 14.22 -7.15
N ALA A 14 -9.82 15.34 -7.04
CA ALA A 14 -8.79 15.75 -7.98
C ALA A 14 -7.40 15.15 -7.68
N THR A 15 -7.30 14.08 -6.87
CA THR A 15 -6.03 13.34 -6.75
C THR A 15 -5.64 12.78 -8.12
N GLU A 16 -4.39 12.97 -8.50
CA GLU A 16 -3.81 12.42 -9.72
C GLU A 16 -2.82 11.33 -9.35
N THR A 17 -2.91 10.20 -10.05
CA THR A 17 -1.88 9.16 -10.03
C THR A 17 -0.89 9.48 -11.15
N CYS A 18 0.35 9.71 -10.75
CA CYS A 18 1.42 10.09 -11.64
C CYS A 18 2.49 9.00 -11.73
N LEU A 19 3.13 8.92 -12.89
CA LEU A 19 4.29 8.08 -13.15
C LEU A 19 5.50 8.97 -13.46
N THR A 20 6.65 8.61 -12.90
CA THR A 20 7.95 9.22 -13.21
C THR A 20 9.00 8.14 -13.37
N HIS A 21 10.02 8.40 -14.18
CA HIS A 21 11.06 7.44 -14.52
C HIS A 21 12.45 7.98 -14.17
N SER A 22 13.33 7.08 -13.78
CA SER A 22 14.75 7.35 -13.60
C SER A 22 15.56 6.35 -14.43
N THR A 23 16.59 6.83 -15.13
CA THR A 23 17.52 5.99 -15.90
C THR A 23 18.93 5.94 -15.32
N ASP A 24 19.15 6.54 -14.14
CA ASP A 24 20.49 6.73 -13.55
C ASP A 24 20.52 6.39 -12.05
N ALA A 25 19.83 5.31 -11.68
CA ALA A 25 19.74 4.80 -10.32
C ALA A 25 19.13 5.81 -9.31
N GLY A 26 18.13 6.57 -9.76
CA GLY A 26 17.28 7.42 -8.93
C GLY A 26 17.86 8.80 -8.65
N ARG A 27 18.91 9.20 -9.37
CA ARG A 27 19.54 10.53 -9.20
C ARG A 27 18.73 11.61 -9.87
N HIS A 28 18.17 11.32 -11.05
CA HIS A 28 17.28 12.23 -11.77
C HIS A 28 16.00 11.52 -12.18
N TRP A 29 14.92 12.29 -12.21
CA TRP A 29 13.58 11.81 -12.50
C TRP A 29 12.95 12.65 -13.62
N THR A 30 12.18 12.02 -14.48
CA THR A 30 11.38 12.74 -15.48
C THR A 30 10.28 13.54 -14.81
N ASP A 31 9.76 14.55 -15.51
CA ASP A 31 8.52 15.19 -15.09
C ASP A 31 7.40 14.13 -14.94
N PRO A 32 6.55 14.26 -13.91
CA PRO A 32 5.47 13.31 -13.68
C PRO A 32 4.43 13.35 -14.80
N THR A 33 3.99 12.19 -15.26
CA THR A 33 2.87 12.04 -16.21
C THR A 33 1.67 11.43 -15.51
N THR A 34 0.53 12.12 -15.54
CA THR A 34 -0.73 11.64 -14.98
C THR A 34 -1.36 10.56 -15.88
N PHE A 35 -1.74 9.42 -15.31
CA PHE A 35 -2.41 8.33 -16.06
C PHE A 35 -3.75 7.89 -15.45
N LEU A 36 -4.05 8.24 -14.20
CA LEU A 36 -5.35 8.05 -13.57
C LEU A 36 -5.69 9.26 -12.68
N ALA A 37 -6.97 9.57 -12.54
CA ALA A 37 -7.45 10.66 -11.69
C ALA A 37 -8.60 10.20 -10.78
N GLY A 38 -8.67 10.73 -9.56
CA GLY A 38 -9.60 10.33 -8.51
C GLY A 38 -9.28 9.00 -7.82
N HIS A 39 -8.15 8.39 -8.17
CA HIS A 39 -7.67 7.13 -7.61
C HIS A 39 -6.68 7.39 -6.46
N GLN A 40 -6.59 6.43 -5.54
CA GLN A 40 -5.86 6.58 -4.27
C GLN A 40 -4.95 5.38 -4.03
N CYS A 41 -3.88 5.61 -3.27
CA CYS A 41 -2.90 4.58 -2.92
C CYS A 41 -2.42 3.78 -4.14
N PRO A 42 -1.72 4.41 -5.11
CA PRO A 42 -1.20 3.69 -6.26
C PRO A 42 -0.13 2.69 -5.83
N ASN A 43 -0.23 1.45 -6.33
CA ASN A 43 0.73 0.39 -6.10
C ASN A 43 1.14 -0.18 -7.44
N LEU A 44 2.45 -0.26 -7.72
CA LEU A 44 2.98 -0.64 -9.02
C LEU A 44 3.95 -1.81 -8.86
N ARG A 45 3.81 -2.82 -9.71
CA ARG A 45 4.76 -3.94 -9.80
C ARG A 45 5.03 -4.28 -11.25
N ARG A 46 6.30 -4.49 -11.58
CA ARG A 46 6.69 -5.18 -12.82
C ARG A 46 6.73 -6.68 -12.58
N LEU A 47 5.93 -7.43 -13.33
CA LEU A 47 5.89 -8.89 -13.32
C LEU A 47 7.11 -9.47 -14.06
N SER A 48 7.38 -10.76 -13.85
CA SER A 48 8.48 -11.49 -14.49
C SER A 48 8.40 -11.49 -16.02
N SER A 49 7.19 -11.45 -16.59
CA SER A 49 6.91 -11.30 -18.03
C SER A 49 7.32 -9.94 -18.60
N GLY A 50 7.55 -8.95 -17.73
CA GLY A 50 7.76 -7.55 -18.10
C GLY A 50 6.48 -6.71 -18.12
N VAL A 51 5.30 -7.30 -17.97
CA VAL A 51 4.03 -6.59 -17.81
C VAL A 51 4.03 -5.81 -16.50
N TRP A 52 3.48 -4.60 -16.51
CA TRP A 52 3.30 -3.78 -15.33
C TRP A 52 1.88 -3.96 -14.82
N LEU A 53 1.74 -4.24 -13.53
CA LEU A 53 0.47 -4.32 -12.84
C LEU A 53 0.38 -3.15 -11.86
N HIS A 54 -0.66 -2.34 -12.02
CA HIS A 54 -1.01 -1.25 -11.12
C HIS A 54 -2.34 -1.56 -10.43
N HIS A 55 -2.40 -1.49 -9.11
CA HIS A 55 -3.66 -1.61 -8.38
C HIS A 55 -3.87 -0.43 -7.44
N THR A 56 -5.13 -0.02 -7.34
CA THR A 56 -5.56 1.21 -6.66
C THR A 56 -7.02 1.06 -6.27
N HIS A 57 -7.55 2.02 -5.53
CA HIS A 57 -8.98 2.10 -5.27
C HIS A 57 -9.46 3.54 -5.37
N ARG A 58 -10.77 3.71 -5.44
CA ARG A 58 -11.40 5.01 -5.66
C ARG A 58 -12.68 5.14 -4.85
N PHE A 59 -13.01 6.38 -4.51
CA PHE A 59 -14.35 6.77 -4.07
C PHE A 59 -15.08 7.46 -5.23
N GLU A 60 -16.33 7.09 -5.45
CA GLU A 60 -17.22 7.84 -6.33
C GLU A 60 -17.81 9.01 -5.57
N LEU A 61 -17.61 10.22 -6.10
CA LEU A 61 -18.29 11.39 -5.60
C LEU A 61 -19.78 11.28 -5.89
N VAL A 62 -20.58 11.48 -4.85
CA VAL A 62 -22.03 11.49 -4.92
C VAL A 62 -22.56 12.68 -4.13
N THR A 63 -23.85 12.98 -4.22
CA THR A 63 -24.45 13.97 -3.31
C THR A 63 -24.70 13.35 -1.94
N ASP A 64 -24.80 14.17 -0.89
CA ASP A 64 -25.16 13.70 0.46
C ASP A 64 -26.44 12.87 0.47
N ALA A 65 -27.42 13.24 -0.36
CA ALA A 65 -28.68 12.51 -0.48
C ALA A 65 -28.48 11.09 -1.04
N ILE A 66 -27.63 10.94 -2.06
CA ILE A 66 -27.30 9.64 -2.66
C ILE A 66 -26.48 8.81 -1.66
N GLU A 67 -25.49 9.42 -1.01
CA GLU A 67 -24.67 8.74 -0.01
C GLU A 67 -25.54 8.20 1.13
N LYS A 68 -26.41 9.06 1.69
CA LYS A 68 -27.34 8.68 2.74
C LYS A 68 -28.25 7.54 2.32
N GLN A 69 -28.84 7.60 1.13
CA GLN A 69 -29.72 6.55 0.64
C GLN A 69 -28.99 5.20 0.50
N ILE A 70 -27.74 5.22 0.03
CA ILE A 70 -26.92 4.01 -0.10
C ILE A 70 -26.57 3.47 1.29
N VAL A 71 -26.06 4.30 2.19
CA VAL A 71 -25.68 3.90 3.55
C VAL A 71 -26.87 3.39 4.36
N ASP A 72 -28.04 4.03 4.28
CA ASP A 72 -29.27 3.56 4.95
C ASP A 72 -29.68 2.15 4.47
N ARG A 73 -29.41 1.82 3.20
CA ARG A 73 -29.76 0.53 2.61
C ARG A 73 -28.69 -0.55 2.86
N THR A 74 -27.43 -0.20 2.81
CA THR A 74 -26.31 -1.17 2.79
C THR A 74 -25.49 -1.19 4.08
N GLY A 75 -25.79 -0.30 5.03
CA GLY A 75 -24.99 -0.07 6.21
C GLY A 75 -23.69 0.69 5.94
N GLY A 76 -22.92 0.92 7.01
CA GLY A 76 -21.67 1.69 7.01
C GLY A 76 -21.82 3.07 7.66
N SER A 77 -20.81 3.91 7.48
CA SER A 77 -20.80 5.31 7.92
C SER A 77 -20.80 6.25 6.73
N LEU A 78 -21.43 7.42 6.89
CA LEU A 78 -21.28 8.53 5.96
C LEU A 78 -19.83 9.03 5.96
N SER A 79 -19.39 9.52 4.81
CA SER A 79 -18.11 10.18 4.64
C SER A 79 -17.99 11.36 5.60
N LYS A 80 -16.82 11.49 6.23
CA LYS A 80 -16.48 12.64 7.05
C LYS A 80 -15.59 13.56 6.23
N GLY A 81 -16.06 14.75 5.88
CA GLY A 81 -15.25 15.73 5.14
C GLY A 81 -16.06 16.55 4.14
N TRP A 82 -15.37 17.12 3.16
CA TRP A 82 -15.93 18.05 2.17
C TRP A 82 -16.53 17.35 0.94
N TRP A 83 -16.19 16.09 0.74
CA TRP A 83 -16.53 15.32 -0.46
C TRP A 83 -17.30 14.06 -0.07
N PRO A 84 -18.64 14.09 -0.03
CA PRO A 84 -19.45 12.89 0.09
C PRO A 84 -19.09 11.88 -1.01
N GLY A 85 -18.91 10.62 -0.64
CA GLY A 85 -18.48 9.60 -1.57
C GLY A 85 -18.81 8.18 -1.14
N ILE A 86 -18.97 7.30 -2.14
CA ILE A 86 -19.12 5.86 -1.92
C ILE A 86 -17.92 5.15 -2.51
N GLN A 87 -17.28 4.27 -1.74
CA GLN A 87 -16.16 3.48 -2.22
C GLN A 87 -16.56 2.66 -3.45
N ARG A 88 -15.86 2.87 -4.56
CA ARG A 88 -16.08 2.18 -5.84
C ARG A 88 -15.59 0.73 -5.79
N GLY A 89 -14.57 0.49 -4.99
CA GLY A 89 -13.83 -0.77 -4.90
C GLY A 89 -12.40 -0.62 -5.42
N THR A 90 -11.67 -1.73 -5.39
CA THR A 90 -10.28 -1.82 -5.87
C THR A 90 -10.26 -2.22 -7.34
N SER A 91 -9.49 -1.50 -8.14
CA SER A 91 -9.22 -1.80 -9.54
C SER A 91 -7.76 -2.17 -9.78
N VAL A 92 -7.55 -3.10 -10.70
CA VAL A 92 -6.26 -3.57 -11.18
C VAL A 92 -6.17 -3.27 -12.68
N HIS A 93 -5.05 -2.68 -13.10
CA HIS A 93 -4.76 -2.30 -14.47
C HIS A 93 -3.43 -2.91 -14.90
N LEU A 94 -3.36 -3.34 -16.15
CA LEU A 94 -2.15 -3.91 -16.76
C LEU A 94 -1.60 -2.97 -17.83
N SER A 95 -0.28 -2.88 -17.93
CA SER A 95 0.41 -2.17 -19.01
C SER A 95 1.51 -3.05 -19.62
N LYS A 96 1.57 -3.07 -20.95
CA LYS A 96 2.57 -3.82 -21.74
C LYS A 96 3.62 -2.91 -22.38
N ASP A 97 3.53 -1.61 -22.13
CA ASP A 97 4.32 -0.56 -22.76
C ASP A 97 4.82 0.47 -21.73
N GLN A 98 5.17 -0.03 -20.55
CA GLN A 98 5.83 0.74 -19.48
C GLN A 98 5.00 1.94 -19.00
N GLY A 99 3.68 1.75 -18.90
CA GLY A 99 2.75 2.72 -18.36
C GLY A 99 2.24 3.76 -19.36
N ALA A 100 2.57 3.63 -20.65
CA ALA A 100 2.02 4.51 -21.68
C ALA A 100 0.52 4.26 -21.90
N HIS A 101 0.10 3.00 -21.89
CA HIS A 101 -1.31 2.61 -21.91
C HIS A 101 -1.62 1.60 -20.81
N TRP A 102 -2.85 1.65 -20.34
CA TRP A 102 -3.39 0.79 -19.29
C TRP A 102 -4.63 0.07 -19.77
N SER A 103 -4.79 -1.19 -19.38
CA SER A 103 -5.98 -1.98 -19.68
C SER A 103 -7.22 -1.40 -19.01
N GLU A 104 -8.38 -1.84 -19.49
CA GLU A 104 -9.61 -1.76 -18.69
C GLU A 104 -9.39 -2.42 -17.32
N PRO A 105 -10.03 -1.89 -16.25
CA PRO A 105 -9.83 -2.39 -14.91
C PRO A 105 -10.47 -3.76 -14.71
N VAL A 106 -9.75 -4.62 -14.00
CA VAL A 106 -10.28 -5.79 -13.30
C VAL A 106 -10.54 -5.39 -11.86
N TYR A 107 -11.63 -5.86 -11.26
CA TYR A 107 -11.99 -5.48 -9.89
C TYR A 107 -11.81 -6.65 -8.91
N LEU A 108 -11.44 -6.30 -7.67
CA LEU A 108 -11.40 -7.25 -6.57
C LEU A 108 -12.80 -7.37 -5.95
N ASP A 109 -13.55 -8.35 -6.42
CA ASP A 109 -14.96 -8.59 -6.07
C ASP A 109 -15.18 -9.91 -5.32
N HIS A 110 -16.44 -10.22 -5.06
CA HIS A 110 -16.88 -11.51 -4.51
C HIS A 110 -16.31 -11.84 -3.12
N VAL A 111 -15.98 -10.81 -2.34
CA VAL A 111 -15.61 -10.98 -0.93
C VAL A 111 -16.82 -11.43 -0.12
N PRO A 112 -16.76 -12.57 0.58
CA PRO A 112 -17.87 -13.06 1.39
C PRO A 112 -18.36 -12.02 2.39
N GLY A 113 -19.67 -11.74 2.38
CA GLY A 113 -20.29 -10.77 3.29
C GLY A 113 -20.08 -9.29 2.94
N ILE A 114 -19.35 -8.97 1.86
CA ILE A 114 -19.04 -7.59 1.45
C ILE A 114 -19.51 -7.36 0.00
N PRO A 115 -20.83 -7.30 -0.26
CA PRO A 115 -21.35 -7.05 -1.59
C PRO A 115 -21.10 -5.59 -2.03
N ALA A 116 -21.18 -5.35 -3.34
CA ALA A 116 -21.21 -4.00 -3.87
C ALA A 116 -22.39 -3.20 -3.31
N ARG A 117 -22.16 -1.92 -3.00
CA ARG A 117 -23.19 -1.04 -2.39
C ARG A 117 -24.23 -0.52 -3.39
N HIS A 118 -23.94 -0.66 -4.68
CA HIS A 118 -24.83 -0.28 -5.79
C HIS A 118 -24.48 -1.14 -7.03
N ALA A 119 -25.43 -1.35 -7.92
CA ALA A 119 -25.27 -2.16 -9.14
C ALA A 119 -24.24 -1.64 -10.16
N LEU A 120 -23.67 -0.46 -9.92
CA LEU A 120 -22.66 0.19 -10.76
C LEU A 120 -21.29 0.30 -10.05
N LEU A 121 -21.17 -0.30 -8.86
CA LEU A 121 -19.97 -0.29 -8.03
C LEU A 121 -19.51 -1.72 -7.76
N HIS A 122 -18.36 -1.85 -7.13
CA HIS A 122 -17.73 -3.13 -6.77
C HIS A 122 -17.69 -3.29 -5.25
N ALA A 123 -17.18 -4.43 -4.78
CA ALA A 123 -16.96 -4.68 -3.37
C ALA A 123 -16.14 -3.51 -2.76
N PRO A 124 -16.59 -2.89 -1.67
CA PRO A 124 -15.92 -1.73 -1.07
C PRO A 124 -14.67 -2.14 -0.27
N VAL A 125 -13.69 -2.74 -0.95
CA VAL A 125 -12.36 -3.04 -0.42
C VAL A 125 -11.33 -2.03 -0.92
N ALA A 126 -10.43 -1.64 -0.04
CA ALA A 126 -9.35 -0.69 -0.29
C ALA A 126 -8.01 -1.43 -0.35
N VAL A 127 -7.01 -0.76 -0.92
CA VAL A 127 -5.67 -1.34 -1.08
C VAL A 127 -4.59 -0.36 -0.63
N ARG A 128 -3.63 -0.92 0.09
CA ARG A 128 -2.25 -0.45 0.14
C ARG A 128 -1.38 -1.64 0.50
N GLY A 129 -0.43 -1.95 -0.37
CA GLY A 129 0.35 -3.18 -0.31
C GLY A 129 1.07 -3.41 -1.64
N ASN A 130 1.89 -4.47 -1.70
CA ASN A 130 2.52 -4.87 -2.95
C ASN A 130 1.68 -5.89 -3.70
N VAL A 131 2.13 -6.18 -4.92
CA VAL A 131 1.81 -7.41 -5.63
C VAL A 131 2.95 -8.39 -5.41
N LEU A 132 2.62 -9.59 -4.92
CA LEU A 132 3.57 -10.68 -4.80
C LEU A 132 3.33 -11.68 -5.92
N GLN A 133 4.27 -11.80 -6.85
CA GLN A 133 4.29 -12.89 -7.81
C GLN A 133 5.11 -14.04 -7.21
N LEU A 134 4.48 -15.18 -6.99
CA LEU A 134 5.11 -16.38 -6.45
C LEU A 134 6.00 -17.04 -7.51
N ALA A 135 6.89 -17.93 -7.06
CA ALA A 135 7.77 -18.69 -7.94
C ALA A 135 7.05 -19.56 -8.98
N ASP A 136 5.81 -19.99 -8.71
CA ASP A 136 4.97 -20.75 -9.64
C ASP A 136 4.24 -19.85 -10.68
N GLY A 137 4.40 -18.53 -10.59
CA GLY A 137 3.78 -17.54 -11.48
C GLY A 137 2.46 -16.98 -10.96
N ARG A 138 1.84 -17.60 -9.95
CA ARG A 138 0.60 -17.10 -9.34
C ARG A 138 0.84 -15.75 -8.68
N ILE A 139 -0.11 -14.84 -8.84
CA ILE A 139 -0.04 -13.50 -8.29
C ILE A 139 -0.95 -13.41 -7.08
N LEU A 140 -0.42 -12.87 -5.98
CA LEU A 140 -1.13 -12.58 -4.75
C LEU A 140 -1.23 -11.07 -4.53
N LEU A 141 -2.39 -10.62 -4.05
CA LEU A 141 -2.71 -9.22 -3.80
C LEU A 141 -3.54 -9.13 -2.50
N SER A 142 -3.16 -8.21 -1.60
CA SER A 142 -3.89 -7.94 -0.37
C SER A 142 -4.83 -6.73 -0.53
N ALA A 143 -6.06 -6.85 -0.03
CA ALA A 143 -6.98 -5.73 0.10
C ALA A 143 -7.65 -5.79 1.47
N TYR A 144 -8.27 -4.70 1.92
CA TYR A 144 -8.94 -4.68 3.22
C TYR A 144 -10.33 -4.07 3.15
N GLY A 145 -11.24 -4.64 3.93
CA GLY A 145 -12.57 -4.10 4.17
C GLY A 145 -12.60 -3.32 5.48
N GLY A 146 -13.45 -2.28 5.51
CA GLY A 146 -13.77 -1.56 6.76
C GLY A 146 -14.94 -2.21 7.51
N GLY A 147 -15.13 -1.80 8.76
CA GLY A 147 -16.16 -2.30 9.66
C GLY A 147 -15.98 -1.74 11.07
N GLU A 148 -16.43 -2.47 12.10
CA GLU A 148 -16.02 -2.18 13.49
C GLU A 148 -14.50 -2.32 13.63
N THR A 149 -13.94 -3.35 13.00
CA THR A 149 -12.51 -3.53 12.74
C THR A 149 -12.26 -3.59 11.23
N ASN A 150 -11.01 -3.39 10.80
CA ASN A 150 -10.62 -3.71 9.43
C ASN A 150 -10.24 -5.18 9.32
N THR A 151 -10.49 -5.77 8.15
CA THR A 151 -10.08 -7.15 7.85
C THR A 151 -9.24 -7.16 6.59
N SER A 152 -8.07 -7.78 6.66
CA SER A 152 -7.16 -8.01 5.54
C SER A 152 -7.54 -9.30 4.80
N PHE A 153 -7.70 -9.19 3.49
CA PHE A 153 -8.13 -10.24 2.57
C PHE A 153 -7.01 -10.54 1.57
N LEU A 154 -6.98 -11.79 1.10
CA LEU A 154 -6.10 -12.24 0.03
C LEU A 154 -6.91 -12.47 -1.24
N PHE A 155 -6.35 -12.02 -2.37
CA PHE A 155 -6.81 -12.34 -3.71
C PHE A 155 -5.68 -12.99 -4.50
N SER A 156 -6.05 -13.87 -5.43
CA SER A 156 -5.10 -14.56 -6.30
C SER A 156 -5.49 -14.47 -7.77
N SER A 157 -4.47 -14.47 -8.64
CA SER A 157 -4.60 -14.55 -10.08
C SER A 157 -3.65 -15.62 -10.63
N ASP A 158 -4.19 -16.50 -11.48
CA ASP A 158 -3.45 -17.55 -12.19
C ASP A 158 -3.24 -17.21 -13.68
N ASP A 159 -3.63 -16.00 -14.11
CA ASP A 159 -3.67 -15.55 -15.51
C ASP A 159 -2.94 -14.21 -15.72
N GLU A 160 -1.88 -13.98 -14.96
CA GLU A 160 -1.02 -12.79 -15.06
C GLU A 160 -1.76 -11.47 -14.75
N GLY A 161 -2.73 -11.52 -13.85
CA GLY A 161 -3.51 -10.36 -13.40
C GLY A 161 -4.69 -10.01 -14.29
N GLN A 162 -5.09 -10.88 -15.21
CA GLN A 162 -6.26 -10.67 -16.08
C GLN A 162 -7.58 -10.93 -15.35
N SER A 163 -7.58 -11.75 -14.31
CA SER A 163 -8.68 -11.94 -13.39
C SER A 163 -8.17 -12.22 -11.97
N PHE A 164 -8.99 -11.89 -10.97
CA PHE A 164 -8.68 -12.14 -9.56
C PHE A 164 -9.85 -12.84 -8.88
N GLY A 165 -9.54 -13.84 -8.06
CA GLY A 165 -10.49 -14.50 -7.17
C GLY A 165 -10.16 -14.22 -5.70
N PHE A 166 -11.19 -14.12 -4.86
CA PHE A 166 -11.01 -14.11 -3.41
C PHE A 166 -10.40 -15.43 -2.95
N SER A 167 -9.30 -15.37 -2.20
CA SER A 167 -8.56 -16.55 -1.72
C SER A 167 -8.79 -16.82 -0.23
N GLY A 168 -9.03 -15.78 0.57
CA GLY A 168 -9.25 -15.96 2.01
C GLY A 168 -9.04 -14.69 2.84
N ILE A 169 -9.12 -14.86 4.15
CA ILE A 169 -8.79 -13.81 5.14
C ILE A 169 -7.33 -14.02 5.57
N ILE A 170 -6.55 -12.95 5.57
CA ILE A 170 -5.18 -12.95 6.10
C ILE A 170 -5.23 -12.75 7.62
N ALA A 171 -5.92 -11.69 8.05
CA ALA A 171 -6.08 -11.35 9.46
C ALA A 171 -7.25 -10.37 9.66
N GLU A 172 -7.96 -10.53 10.77
CA GLU A 172 -8.89 -9.51 11.30
C GLU A 172 -8.13 -8.45 12.10
N ASP A 173 -8.70 -7.27 12.30
CA ASP A 173 -8.08 -6.10 12.95
C ASP A 173 -6.79 -5.59 12.26
N HIS A 174 -6.67 -5.84 10.96
CA HIS A 174 -5.51 -5.45 10.15
C HIS A 174 -5.93 -4.91 8.78
N ASN A 175 -5.09 -4.06 8.19
CA ASN A 175 -5.38 -3.45 6.89
C ASN A 175 -4.19 -3.45 5.92
N GLU A 176 -3.47 -2.34 5.78
CA GLU A 176 -2.38 -2.15 4.82
C GLU A 176 -1.34 -3.26 5.01
N THR A 177 -1.16 -4.09 3.98
CA THR A 177 -0.48 -5.40 4.09
C THR A 177 0.54 -5.57 2.97
N PHE A 178 1.80 -5.82 3.33
CA PHE A 178 2.86 -6.20 2.40
C PHE A 178 3.15 -7.69 2.50
N LEU A 179 3.18 -8.38 1.36
CA LEU A 179 3.44 -9.81 1.23
C LEU A 179 4.88 -10.05 0.77
N HIS A 180 5.57 -10.98 1.42
CA HIS A 180 6.94 -11.38 1.08
C HIS A 180 7.03 -12.91 1.03
N GLN A 181 7.65 -13.48 -0.01
CA GLN A 181 7.90 -14.92 -0.08
C GLN A 181 9.35 -15.20 0.30
N THR A 182 9.57 -16.03 1.31
CA THR A 182 10.90 -16.44 1.76
C THR A 182 11.44 -17.60 0.89
N PRO A 183 12.73 -17.96 0.99
CA PRO A 183 13.31 -19.05 0.21
C PRO A 183 12.68 -20.43 0.44
N SER A 184 12.12 -20.69 1.63
CA SER A 184 11.37 -21.93 1.89
C SER A 184 10.04 -22.02 1.14
N GLY A 185 9.56 -20.90 0.57
CA GLY A 185 8.26 -20.79 -0.08
C GLY A 185 7.16 -20.25 0.84
N ARG A 186 7.44 -20.08 2.14
CA ARG A 186 6.57 -19.41 3.11
C ARG A 186 6.24 -18.00 2.64
N ILE A 187 4.99 -17.59 2.82
CA ILE A 187 4.53 -16.23 2.57
C ILE A 187 4.35 -15.53 3.91
N VAL A 188 5.01 -14.39 4.10
CA VAL A 188 4.91 -13.56 5.29
C VAL A 188 4.13 -12.30 4.94
N ALA A 189 3.12 -11.98 5.75
CA ALA A 189 2.33 -10.76 5.63
C ALA A 189 2.73 -9.78 6.73
N PHE A 190 3.27 -8.62 6.37
CA PHE A 190 3.52 -7.50 7.28
C PHE A 190 2.35 -6.53 7.22
N MET A 191 1.66 -6.35 8.34
CA MET A 191 0.34 -5.74 8.36
C MET A 191 0.27 -4.63 9.39
N ARG A 192 -0.34 -3.50 8.99
CA ARG A 192 -0.74 -2.46 9.94
C ARG A 192 -1.92 -2.94 10.78
N ARG A 193 -1.81 -2.88 12.10
CA ARG A 193 -2.92 -3.12 13.01
C ARG A 193 -3.87 -1.93 13.05
N TRP A 194 -5.18 -2.21 13.06
CA TRP A 194 -6.22 -1.18 13.01
C TRP A 194 -6.55 -0.61 14.39
N SER A 195 -6.84 -1.45 15.38
CA SER A 195 -7.37 -1.02 16.68
C SER A 195 -6.48 -0.06 17.47
N ASP A 196 -5.17 -0.32 17.52
CA ASP A 196 -4.22 0.55 18.21
C ASP A 196 -3.54 1.55 17.29
N ALA A 197 -3.40 1.23 15.99
CA ALA A 197 -2.59 2.01 15.05
C ALA A 197 -1.21 2.39 15.65
N LEU A 198 -0.57 1.43 16.32
CA LEU A 198 0.78 1.55 16.91
C LEU A 198 1.74 0.54 16.29
N MET A 199 1.29 -0.70 16.12
CA MET A 199 2.16 -1.82 15.81
C MET A 199 2.05 -2.28 14.36
N LEU A 200 3.21 -2.62 13.79
CA LEU A 200 3.31 -3.55 12.67
C LEU A 200 3.21 -4.97 13.23
N SER A 201 2.33 -5.76 12.65
CA SER A 201 2.21 -7.20 12.93
C SER A 201 2.77 -8.01 11.77
N LYS A 202 3.13 -9.27 12.03
CA LYS A 202 3.36 -10.28 10.99
C LYS A 202 2.56 -11.55 11.26
N CYS A 203 2.10 -12.20 10.21
CA CYS A 203 1.71 -13.61 10.20
C CYS A 203 2.32 -14.28 8.97
N HIS A 204 2.25 -15.61 8.91
CA HIS A 204 2.76 -16.36 7.77
C HIS A 204 1.79 -17.45 7.30
N SER A 205 1.98 -17.87 6.05
CA SER A 205 1.32 -19.01 5.43
C SER A 205 2.37 -19.95 4.84
N ASP A 206 2.26 -21.23 5.20
CA ASP A 206 3.12 -22.31 4.71
C ASP A 206 2.45 -23.16 3.62
N ASP A 207 1.21 -22.83 3.24
CA ASP A 207 0.37 -23.56 2.28
C ASP A 207 -0.05 -22.70 1.08
N GLY A 208 0.74 -21.67 0.77
CA GLY A 208 0.50 -20.83 -0.39
C GLY A 208 -0.65 -19.84 -0.22
N GLY A 209 -0.91 -19.37 1.00
CA GLY A 209 -1.92 -18.36 1.31
C GLY A 209 -3.31 -18.93 1.59
N LEU A 210 -3.44 -20.24 1.78
CA LEU A 210 -4.73 -20.89 2.08
C LEU A 210 -5.10 -20.77 3.56
N SER A 211 -4.10 -20.85 4.45
CA SER A 211 -4.23 -20.60 5.88
C SER A 211 -3.08 -19.73 6.41
N TRP A 212 -3.35 -19.03 7.51
CA TRP A 212 -2.43 -18.07 8.11
C TRP A 212 -2.24 -18.34 9.60
N SER A 213 -1.02 -18.15 10.08
CA SER A 213 -0.70 -18.17 11.51
C SER A 213 -1.37 -17.01 12.25
N GLU A 214 -1.43 -17.09 13.57
CA GLU A 214 -1.86 -15.94 14.38
C GLU A 214 -0.92 -14.74 14.17
N PRO A 215 -1.45 -13.51 14.00
CA PRO A 215 -0.64 -12.31 13.92
C PRO A 215 0.13 -12.03 15.22
N ILE A 216 1.43 -11.77 15.10
CA ILE A 216 2.28 -11.37 16.21
C ILE A 216 2.91 -9.99 15.95
N PRO A 217 3.11 -9.15 16.99
CA PRO A 217 3.74 -7.85 16.82
C PRO A 217 5.21 -7.97 16.39
N VAL A 218 5.66 -7.03 15.58
CA VAL A 218 7.05 -6.91 15.08
C VAL A 218 7.72 -5.70 15.70
N CYS A 219 7.21 -4.50 15.42
CA CYS A 219 7.76 -3.24 15.91
C CYS A 219 6.72 -2.11 15.84
N PRO A 220 6.91 -1.00 16.58
CA PRO A 220 6.12 0.21 16.37
C PRO A 220 6.38 0.82 14.98
N GLY A 221 5.33 1.11 14.23
CA GLY A 221 5.41 1.74 12.91
C GLY A 221 4.58 1.05 11.84
N TYR A 222 4.24 1.78 10.78
CA TYR A 222 3.43 1.33 9.64
C TYR A 222 3.28 2.45 8.59
N PRO A 223 2.79 2.11 7.38
CA PRO A 223 2.82 0.78 6.78
C PRO A 223 4.27 0.40 6.41
N ALA A 224 4.47 -0.84 5.97
CA ALA A 224 5.79 -1.41 5.71
C ALA A 224 5.97 -1.91 4.27
N CYS A 225 7.24 -2.05 3.86
CA CYS A 225 7.66 -2.88 2.74
C CYS A 225 8.86 -3.75 3.16
N ALA A 226 9.08 -4.86 2.46
CA ALA A 226 10.17 -5.78 2.74
C ALA A 226 10.92 -6.14 1.46
N ILE A 227 12.25 -6.28 1.55
CA ILE A 227 13.10 -6.61 0.41
C ILE A 227 14.30 -7.45 0.83
N ASP A 228 14.65 -8.45 0.01
CA ASP A 228 15.83 -9.28 0.24
C ASP A 228 17.11 -8.46 0.12
N LEU A 229 18.02 -8.65 1.06
CA LEU A 229 19.40 -8.17 1.00
C LEU A 229 20.32 -9.20 0.31
N PRO A 230 21.48 -8.78 -0.24
CA PRO A 230 22.47 -9.70 -0.80
C PRO A 230 22.90 -10.84 0.13
N SER A 231 22.95 -10.62 1.45
CA SER A 231 23.26 -11.65 2.45
C SER A 231 22.19 -12.74 2.59
N GLY A 232 21.00 -12.55 2.03
CA GLY A 232 19.84 -13.40 2.27
C GLY A 232 19.01 -13.01 3.50
N LYS A 233 19.40 -11.95 4.24
CA LYS A 233 18.51 -11.29 5.20
C LYS A 233 17.40 -10.51 4.49
N VAL A 234 16.40 -10.08 5.25
CA VAL A 234 15.31 -9.23 4.73
C VAL A 234 15.36 -7.87 5.41
N LEU A 235 15.40 -6.79 4.62
CA LEU A 235 15.25 -5.42 5.09
C LEU A 235 13.76 -5.07 5.13
N LEU A 236 13.23 -4.89 6.34
CA LEU A 236 11.87 -4.41 6.58
C LEU A 236 11.90 -2.91 6.84
N VAL A 237 11.29 -2.13 5.97
CA VAL A 237 11.23 -0.67 6.06
C VAL A 237 9.81 -0.25 6.38
N TYR A 238 9.64 0.71 7.30
CA TYR A 238 8.31 1.15 7.75
C TYR A 238 8.27 2.65 8.07
N GLY A 239 7.07 3.22 7.93
CA GLY A 239 6.78 4.56 8.41
C GLY A 239 6.81 4.61 9.94
N TYR A 240 7.40 5.67 10.49
CA TYR A 240 7.44 5.90 11.93
C TYR A 240 6.72 7.20 12.25
N ARG A 241 5.54 7.09 12.86
CA ARG A 241 4.55 8.17 12.97
C ARG A 241 4.32 8.61 14.41
N PHE A 242 5.38 8.60 15.21
CA PHE A 242 5.36 8.93 16.63
C PHE A 242 6.22 10.18 16.92
N ASP A 243 5.88 10.85 18.02
CA ASP A 243 6.34 12.20 18.38
C ASP A 243 7.83 12.27 18.73
N ASP A 244 8.45 11.16 19.11
CA ASP A 244 9.87 11.03 19.39
C ASP A 244 10.76 10.97 18.13
N GLY A 245 10.18 10.95 16.93
CA GLY A 245 10.94 11.14 15.69
C GLY A 245 10.22 10.69 14.44
N TYR A 246 9.31 11.52 13.93
CA TYR A 246 8.58 11.26 12.69
C TYR A 246 9.52 10.98 11.52
N GLY A 247 9.29 9.88 10.81
CA GLY A 247 10.02 9.57 9.58
C GLY A 247 9.89 8.14 9.10
N THR A 248 11.02 7.54 8.75
CA THR A 248 11.08 6.20 8.16
C THR A 248 12.26 5.46 8.77
N ARG A 249 12.00 4.22 9.20
CA ARG A 249 12.98 3.38 9.87
C ARG A 249 13.02 2.01 9.19
N ALA A 250 14.05 1.24 9.47
CA ALA A 250 14.18 -0.11 8.98
C ALA A 250 14.79 -1.05 10.03
N ARG A 251 14.47 -2.33 9.92
CA ARG A 251 15.06 -3.42 10.68
C ARG A 251 15.45 -4.55 9.74
N CYS A 252 16.48 -5.31 10.12
CA CYS A 252 16.81 -6.53 9.43
C CYS A 252 16.09 -7.71 10.08
N LEU A 253 15.66 -8.65 9.26
CA LEU A 253 15.14 -9.94 9.67
C LEU A 253 16.05 -11.04 9.14
N ASP A 254 16.00 -12.20 9.78
CA ASP A 254 16.57 -13.42 9.21
C ASP A 254 15.85 -13.82 7.91
N THR A 255 16.45 -14.78 7.19
CA THR A 255 16.02 -15.20 5.85
C THR A 255 14.57 -15.67 5.80
N GLU A 256 14.08 -16.32 6.85
CA GLU A 256 12.70 -16.81 6.93
C GLU A 256 11.75 -15.83 7.63
N CYS A 257 12.23 -14.62 7.94
CA CYS A 257 11.52 -13.57 8.65
C CYS A 257 10.94 -14.01 10.01
N ASP A 258 11.55 -14.99 10.68
CA ASP A 258 11.15 -15.47 12.00
C ASP A 258 11.68 -14.53 13.10
N GLN A 259 12.91 -14.06 12.97
CA GLN A 259 13.56 -13.17 13.94
C GLN A 259 13.82 -11.78 13.37
N VAL A 260 13.71 -10.79 14.25
CA VAL A 260 14.02 -9.39 13.94
C VAL A 260 15.27 -9.02 14.71
N ASP A 261 16.27 -8.48 14.01
CA ASP A 261 17.49 -7.99 14.63
C ASP A 261 17.17 -6.85 15.62
N GLU A 262 17.94 -6.76 16.71
CA GLU A 262 17.74 -5.71 17.73
C GLU A 262 17.97 -4.30 17.16
N GLY A 263 18.91 -4.19 16.22
CA GLY A 263 19.29 -2.94 15.57
C GLY A 263 18.16 -2.34 14.74
N GLU A 264 17.99 -1.02 14.88
CA GLU A 264 17.07 -0.23 14.07
C GLU A 264 17.86 0.83 13.30
N LEU A 265 17.65 0.87 11.99
CA LEU A 265 18.23 1.86 11.10
C LEU A 265 17.25 3.02 10.97
N LEU A 266 17.70 4.23 11.32
CA LEU A 266 16.94 5.46 11.10
C LEU A 266 17.26 5.98 9.69
N LEU A 267 16.34 5.79 8.75
CA LEU A 267 16.46 6.42 7.43
C LEU A 267 16.16 7.91 7.55
N ARG A 268 15.11 8.26 8.31
CA ARG A 268 14.70 9.65 8.62
C ARG A 268 14.06 9.75 9.99
N ALA A 269 14.29 10.89 10.64
CA ALA A 269 13.68 11.27 11.92
C ALA A 269 13.43 12.79 12.04
N ASP A 270 13.43 13.52 10.92
CA ASP A 270 13.28 14.98 10.83
C ASP A 270 11.90 15.41 10.31
N GLY A 271 10.91 14.52 10.41
CA GLY A 271 9.53 14.76 10.02
C GLY A 271 8.86 15.83 10.89
N GLY A 272 8.02 16.67 10.28
CA GLY A 272 7.26 17.70 11.01
C GLY A 272 5.93 17.21 11.57
N VAL A 273 5.25 16.31 10.85
CA VAL A 273 3.96 15.72 11.23
C VAL A 273 3.87 14.26 10.82
N ALA A 274 2.97 13.50 11.44
CA ALA A 274 2.75 12.06 11.20
C ALA A 274 2.32 11.69 9.76
N ASP A 275 1.90 12.67 8.96
CA ASP A 275 1.55 12.47 7.54
C ASP A 275 2.81 12.37 6.67
N LEU A 276 3.46 11.21 6.77
CA LEU A 276 4.67 10.77 6.05
C LEU A 276 4.80 9.24 6.07
N GLY A 277 5.80 8.68 5.39
CA GLY A 277 6.10 7.25 5.36
C GLY A 277 5.62 6.59 4.08
N TYR A 278 4.91 5.46 4.21
CA TYR A 278 4.49 4.62 3.08
C TYR A 278 5.67 4.19 2.20
N PRO A 279 6.69 3.53 2.79
CA PRO A 279 7.86 3.16 2.04
C PRO A 279 7.54 2.11 0.97
N ASP A 280 8.33 2.14 -0.10
CA ASP A 280 8.46 1.06 -1.06
C ASP A 280 9.93 0.91 -1.44
N ALA A 281 10.37 -0.29 -1.82
CA ALA A 281 11.78 -0.59 -2.02
C ALA A 281 12.05 -1.42 -3.27
N ALA A 282 13.18 -1.15 -3.92
CA ALA A 282 13.66 -1.90 -5.07
C ALA A 282 15.19 -2.06 -5.04
N LYS A 283 15.67 -3.19 -5.57
CA LYS A 283 17.10 -3.39 -5.84
C LYS A 283 17.50 -2.52 -7.04
N LEU A 284 18.54 -1.71 -6.87
CA LEU A 284 19.16 -0.92 -7.92
C LEU A 284 20.13 -1.79 -8.75
N PRO A 285 20.47 -1.37 -9.99
CA PRO A 285 21.35 -2.17 -10.87
C PRO A 285 22.75 -2.45 -10.29
N ASP A 286 23.22 -1.63 -9.35
CA ASP A 286 24.51 -1.79 -8.68
C ASP A 286 24.45 -2.65 -7.40
N GLY A 287 23.29 -3.24 -7.10
CA GLY A 287 23.08 -4.12 -5.94
C GLY A 287 22.63 -3.40 -4.66
N ARG A 288 22.66 -2.06 -4.63
CA ARG A 288 22.13 -1.28 -3.50
C ARG A 288 20.61 -1.30 -3.48
N ILE A 289 20.01 -0.93 -2.36
CA ILE A 289 18.56 -0.84 -2.21
C ILE A 289 18.13 0.62 -2.30
N GLY A 290 17.24 0.93 -3.23
CA GLY A 290 16.54 2.20 -3.28
C GLY A 290 15.22 2.10 -2.50
N VAL A 291 15.04 2.98 -1.51
CA VAL A 291 13.84 3.07 -0.68
C VAL A 291 13.17 4.41 -0.94
N VAL A 292 11.96 4.39 -1.50
CA VAL A 292 11.14 5.60 -1.70
C VAL A 292 10.08 5.72 -0.62
N TYR A 293 9.75 6.93 -0.21
CA TYR A 293 8.67 7.25 0.74
C TYR A 293 8.25 8.70 0.54
N TYR A 294 7.01 9.04 0.94
CA TYR A 294 6.65 10.45 1.03
C TYR A 294 7.03 11.00 2.41
N HIS A 295 7.49 12.24 2.45
CA HIS A 295 7.99 12.88 3.67
C HIS A 295 7.58 14.34 3.72
N ASN A 296 7.70 14.92 4.90
CA ASN A 296 7.50 16.33 5.18
C ASN A 296 8.60 16.76 6.18
N ARG A 297 9.10 18.00 6.17
CA ARG A 297 10.20 18.41 7.07
C ARG A 297 9.75 19.47 8.07
N ALA A 298 10.09 19.29 9.34
CA ALA A 298 9.69 20.20 10.40
C ALA A 298 10.07 21.67 10.13
N HIS A 299 11.26 21.91 9.57
CA HIS A 299 11.75 23.27 9.29
C HIS A 299 11.07 23.96 8.10
N GLN A 300 10.28 23.25 7.31
CA GLN A 300 9.54 23.78 6.17
C GLN A 300 8.08 24.11 6.51
N ALA A 301 7.67 23.89 7.75
CA ALA A 301 6.33 24.18 8.22
C ALA A 301 6.26 25.58 8.86
N GLU A 302 5.45 26.48 8.29
CA GLU A 302 4.97 27.66 9.01
C GLU A 302 3.92 27.26 10.06
N THR A 303 3.10 26.25 9.73
CA THR A 303 2.20 25.52 10.63
C THR A 303 2.20 24.03 10.28
N PRO A 304 1.97 23.11 11.24
CA PRO A 304 2.01 21.67 10.98
C PRO A 304 1.10 21.19 9.84
N ALA A 305 -0.10 21.77 9.72
CA ALA A 305 -1.08 21.42 8.69
C ALA A 305 -0.61 21.76 7.27
N HIS A 306 0.29 22.73 7.11
CA HIS A 306 0.72 23.25 5.81
C HIS A 306 2.11 22.77 5.38
N CYS A 307 2.71 21.82 6.09
CA CYS A 307 4.02 21.30 5.72
C CYS A 307 3.97 20.68 4.30
N PRO A 308 4.78 21.12 3.33
CA PRO A 308 4.78 20.49 2.01
C PRO A 308 5.16 19.00 2.11
N ARG A 309 4.43 18.15 1.38
CA ARG A 309 4.77 16.73 1.22
C ARG A 309 5.51 16.53 -0.09
N TYR A 310 6.53 15.71 -0.08
CA TYR A 310 7.35 15.39 -1.25
C TYR A 310 7.78 13.92 -1.20
N ILE A 311 8.18 13.37 -2.34
CA ILE A 311 8.73 12.00 -2.41
C ILE A 311 10.25 12.08 -2.26
N GLU A 312 10.82 11.24 -1.40
CA GLU A 312 12.27 11.09 -1.26
C GLU A 312 12.71 9.67 -1.62
N LEU A 313 13.94 9.55 -2.13
CA LEU A 313 14.64 8.28 -2.32
C LEU A 313 15.85 8.25 -1.39
N CYS A 314 15.93 7.22 -0.56
CA CYS A 314 17.11 6.88 0.22
C CYS A 314 17.80 5.66 -0.42
N ILE A 315 19.13 5.67 -0.51
CA ILE A 315 19.90 4.51 -0.96
C ILE A 315 20.55 3.86 0.24
N VAL A 316 20.26 2.58 0.45
CA VAL A 316 20.78 1.74 1.52
C VAL A 316 21.73 0.72 0.92
N GLU A 317 22.85 0.48 1.60
CA GLU A 317 23.86 -0.51 1.23
C GLU A 317 24.08 -1.44 2.42
N GLU A 318 24.17 -2.74 2.14
CA GLU A 318 24.53 -3.73 3.13
C GLU A 318 26.06 -3.71 3.31
N ALA A 319 26.50 -3.45 4.55
CA ALA A 319 27.91 -3.30 4.91
C ALA A 319 28.62 -4.65 5.15
#